data_AF-A0A357F160-F1
#
_entry.id   AF-A0A357F160-F1
#
_cell.length_a   1.000
_cell.length_b   1.000
_cell.length_c   1.000
_cell.angle_alpha   90.00
_cell.angle_beta   90.00
_cell.angle_gamma   90.00
#
_symmetry.space_group_name_H-M   'P 1'
#
loop_
_entity.id
_entity.type
_entity.pdbx_description
1 polymer ?
#
loop_
_entity_poly.entity_id
_entity_poly.type
_entity_poly.pdbx_seq_one_letter_code
_entity_poly.pdbx_strand_id
1 'polypeptide(L)'
;MNGKHFNFNRIIGGALAPIAVFLLFSSTALSQVAVKGETVWTMTGEPISNGVVLINNGKIEAVGTAAQVRIPANYRVVSAKVVTPGLIDAHTVIGLNGYLNQPHDQMALDGGASIQPELRAIDAYNAEEKLIEWVRQFGVTTIHTGHQPSALVSGQTMIAKTTGKNVDEATIVPTSMIAVTIGNAANAGQGRSPGTRAKQASMLRSELIKAQENAKKAEPPTDLKSV
;
A
#
# COMPACT_ATOMS: atom_id res chain seq x y z
N MET A 1 33.59 10.95 85.30
CA MET A 1 32.40 11.29 86.11
C MET A 1 31.23 10.47 85.60
N ASN A 2 30.64 9.70 86.51
CA ASN A 2 29.52 8.78 86.28
C ASN A 2 28.26 9.54 85.82
N GLY A 3 27.48 8.92 84.93
CA GLY A 3 26.12 9.33 84.58
C GLY A 3 25.36 8.15 83.97
N LYS A 4 24.39 7.63 84.71
CA LYS A 4 23.69 6.36 84.54
C LYS A 4 22.45 6.44 83.61
N HIS A 5 22.10 5.27 83.04
CA HIS A 5 20.77 4.75 82.67
C HIS A 5 19.84 5.54 81.74
N PHE A 6 19.43 4.91 80.62
CA PHE A 6 18.06 4.36 80.46
C PHE A 6 17.96 3.53 79.17
N ASN A 7 17.37 2.34 79.24
CA ASN A 7 17.13 1.46 78.10
C ASN A 7 15.66 1.01 78.19
N PHE A 8 14.83 1.35 77.20
CA PHE A 8 13.45 0.86 77.10
C PHE A 8 12.93 0.89 75.65
N ASN A 9 12.92 -0.30 75.04
CA ASN A 9 11.89 -0.89 74.18
C ASN A 9 11.28 -0.17 72.96
N ARG A 10 11.31 -0.95 71.85
CA ARG A 10 10.37 -1.04 70.70
C ARG A 10 10.43 0.17 69.74
N ILE A 11 10.46 -0.03 68.43
CA ILE A 11 9.25 -0.27 67.63
C ILE A 11 9.66 -0.56 66.16
N ILE A 12 9.08 -1.64 65.62
CA ILE A 12 8.75 -1.96 64.22
C ILE A 12 9.88 -2.35 63.25
N GLY A 13 9.93 -3.66 63.00
CA GLY A 13 10.47 -4.23 61.76
C GLY A 13 9.55 -3.98 60.57
N GLY A 14 10.15 -3.62 59.44
CA GLY A 14 9.53 -3.66 58.13
C GLY A 14 10.27 -4.69 57.27
N ALA A 15 9.65 -5.85 57.06
CA ALA A 15 10.11 -6.83 56.10
C ALA A 15 9.92 -6.27 54.68
N LEU A 16 11.02 -6.00 53.98
CA LEU A 16 11.05 -5.69 52.56
C LEU A 16 10.88 -7.00 51.77
N ALA A 17 9.66 -7.27 51.29
CA ALA A 17 9.42 -8.29 50.28
C ALA A 17 9.73 -7.72 48.89
N PRO A 18 10.45 -8.43 48.00
CA PRO A 18 10.69 -7.94 46.65
C PRO A 18 9.42 -8.13 45.82
N ILE A 19 8.83 -7.02 45.37
CA ILE A 19 7.74 -7.03 44.40
C ILE A 19 8.34 -7.42 43.06
N ALA A 20 8.12 -8.67 42.64
CA ALA A 20 8.45 -9.14 41.30
C ALA A 20 7.48 -8.49 40.31
N VAL A 21 7.97 -7.51 39.56
CA VAL A 21 7.24 -6.89 38.45
C VAL A 21 7.25 -7.87 37.28
N PHE A 22 6.15 -8.62 37.13
CA PHE A 22 5.91 -9.40 35.91
C PHE A 22 5.55 -8.42 34.79
N LEU A 23 6.53 -8.09 33.95
CA LEU A 23 6.30 -7.43 32.67
C LEU A 23 5.55 -8.39 31.76
N LEU A 24 4.23 -8.19 31.65
CA LEU A 24 3.41 -8.80 30.60
C LEU A 24 3.87 -8.21 29.27
N PHE A 25 4.75 -8.93 28.57
CA PHE A 25 4.97 -8.72 27.15
C PHE A 25 3.68 -9.13 26.43
N SER A 26 2.77 -8.18 26.21
CA SER A 26 1.77 -8.31 25.18
C SER A 26 2.49 -8.31 23.84
N SER A 27 2.84 -9.50 23.34
CA SER A 27 3.18 -9.63 21.93
C SER A 27 1.99 -9.11 21.16
N THR A 28 2.17 -8.07 20.36
CA THR A 28 1.27 -7.76 19.26
C THR A 28 1.36 -8.95 18.29
N ALA A 29 0.63 -10.02 18.59
CA ALA A 29 0.56 -11.17 17.72
C ALA A 29 -0.14 -10.67 16.46
N LEU A 30 0.64 -10.45 15.41
CA LEU A 30 0.11 -10.30 14.06
C LEU A 30 -0.83 -11.51 13.84
N SER A 31 -2.04 -11.23 13.36
CA SER A 31 -3.16 -12.17 13.40
C SER A 31 -2.83 -13.47 12.66
N GLN A 32 -2.84 -14.59 13.38
CA GLN A 32 -2.82 -15.95 12.81
C GLN A 32 -4.23 -16.33 12.37
N VAL A 33 -4.43 -16.51 11.07
CA VAL A 33 -5.74 -16.76 10.48
C VAL A 33 -5.67 -18.01 9.61
N ALA A 34 -6.65 -18.89 9.76
CA ALA A 34 -6.89 -19.99 8.84
C ALA A 34 -8.21 -19.73 8.10
N VAL A 35 -8.16 -19.69 6.76
CA VAL A 35 -9.35 -19.57 5.92
C VAL A 35 -9.68 -20.96 5.36
N LYS A 36 -10.87 -21.47 5.69
CA LYS A 36 -11.44 -22.69 5.12
C LYS A 36 -12.36 -22.31 3.96
N GLY A 37 -12.13 -22.91 2.79
CA GLY A 37 -12.94 -22.71 1.59
C GLY A 37 -13.55 -24.01 1.09
N GLU A 38 -14.84 -24.03 0.72
CA GLU A 38 -15.39 -25.15 -0.05
C GLU A 38 -14.66 -25.28 -1.41
N THR A 39 -14.34 -24.14 -2.02
CA THR A 39 -13.46 -24.03 -3.20
C THR A 39 -12.42 -22.93 -2.99
N VAL A 40 -11.14 -23.27 -3.12
CA VAL A 40 -10.02 -22.31 -3.05
C VAL A 40 -9.38 -22.18 -4.43
N TRP A 41 -9.45 -20.99 -5.01
CA TRP A 41 -8.75 -20.64 -6.23
C TRP A 41 -7.38 -20.05 -5.88
N THR A 42 -6.31 -20.72 -6.28
CA THR A 42 -4.93 -20.19 -6.15
C THR A 42 -4.53 -19.33 -7.34
N MET A 43 -5.30 -19.40 -8.44
CA MET A 43 -5.00 -18.84 -9.77
C MET A 43 -3.74 -19.44 -10.44
N THR A 44 -3.15 -20.47 -9.83
CA THR A 44 -2.05 -21.25 -10.39
C THR A 44 -2.47 -22.73 -10.42
N GLY A 45 -3.09 -23.15 -11.51
CA GLY A 45 -3.62 -24.50 -11.69
C GLY A 45 -5.08 -24.66 -11.27
N GLU A 46 -5.49 -25.91 -11.03
CA GLU A 46 -6.86 -26.28 -10.71
C GLU A 46 -7.29 -25.82 -9.30
N PRO A 47 -8.60 -25.51 -9.10
CA PRO A 47 -9.13 -25.15 -7.80
C PRO A 47 -9.04 -26.30 -6.80
N ILE A 48 -8.79 -25.96 -5.53
CA ILE A 48 -8.73 -26.92 -4.43
C ILE A 48 -10.11 -27.03 -3.80
N SER A 49 -10.75 -28.20 -3.88
CA SER A 49 -11.97 -28.49 -3.13
C SER A 49 -11.65 -28.77 -1.66
N ASN A 50 -12.50 -28.26 -0.74
CA ASN A 50 -12.32 -28.36 0.71
C ASN A 50 -10.91 -27.92 1.14
N GLY A 51 -10.53 -26.71 0.75
CA GLY A 51 -9.19 -26.16 0.92
C GLY A 51 -9.02 -25.35 2.20
N VAL A 52 -7.76 -25.20 2.60
CA VAL A 52 -7.31 -24.42 3.75
C VAL A 52 -6.17 -23.49 3.31
N VAL A 53 -6.25 -22.23 3.70
CA VAL A 53 -5.18 -21.22 3.57
C VAL A 53 -4.76 -20.79 4.98
N LEU A 54 -3.51 -21.03 5.35
CA LEU A 54 -2.91 -20.54 6.59
C LEU A 54 -2.21 -19.21 6.32
N ILE A 55 -2.52 -18.22 7.15
CA ILE A 55 -1.95 -16.88 7.11
C ILE A 55 -1.29 -16.59 8.44
N ASN A 56 -0.01 -16.25 8.40
CA ASN A 56 0.78 -15.90 9.56
C ASN A 56 1.55 -14.61 9.26
N ASN A 57 1.47 -13.63 10.16
CA ASN A 57 2.13 -12.33 10.02
C ASN A 57 1.85 -11.65 8.67
N GLY A 58 0.60 -11.73 8.18
CA GLY A 58 0.17 -11.12 6.91
C GLY A 58 0.68 -11.82 5.65
N LYS A 59 1.36 -12.96 5.78
CA LYS A 59 1.85 -13.78 4.65
C LYS A 59 1.15 -15.13 4.63
N ILE A 60 1.03 -15.69 3.43
CA ILE A 60 0.55 -17.06 3.25
C ILE A 60 1.66 -18.01 3.73
N GLU A 61 1.33 -18.84 4.71
CA GLU A 61 2.23 -19.86 5.26
C GLU A 61 2.07 -21.20 4.53
N ALA A 62 0.82 -21.60 4.26
CA ALA A 62 0.51 -22.85 3.57
C ALA A 62 -0.86 -22.78 2.89
N VAL A 63 -1.00 -23.51 1.78
CA VAL A 63 -2.26 -23.71 1.05
C VAL A 63 -2.37 -25.18 0.64
N GLY A 64 -3.54 -25.78 0.81
CA GLY A 64 -3.77 -27.16 0.40
C GLY A 64 -5.15 -27.66 0.78
N THR A 65 -5.42 -28.95 0.56
CA THR A 65 -6.66 -29.58 1.03
C THR A 65 -6.68 -29.65 2.55
N ALA A 66 -7.87 -29.73 3.16
CA ALA A 66 -8.03 -29.92 4.60
C ALA A 66 -7.39 -31.23 5.12
N ALA A 67 -7.13 -32.21 4.24
CA ALA A 67 -6.40 -33.43 4.57
C ALA A 67 -4.88 -33.23 4.65
N GLN A 68 -4.34 -32.29 3.86
CA GLN A 68 -2.90 -32.01 3.78
C GLN A 68 -2.46 -30.94 4.78
N VAL A 69 -3.28 -29.92 5.01
CA VAL A 69 -2.92 -28.76 5.83
C VAL A 69 -3.67 -28.82 7.17
N ARG A 70 -2.94 -29.10 8.24
CA ARG A 70 -3.48 -29.07 9.60
C ARG A 70 -3.49 -27.63 10.13
N ILE A 71 -4.62 -27.22 10.69
CA ILE A 71 -4.77 -25.89 11.29
C ILE A 71 -4.27 -25.94 12.74
N PRO A 72 -3.25 -25.14 13.11
CA PRO A 72 -2.79 -25.06 14.49
C PRO A 72 -3.86 -24.46 15.43
N ALA A 73 -3.89 -24.86 16.70
CA ALA A 73 -4.93 -24.48 17.65
C ALA A 73 -5.01 -22.96 17.94
N ASN A 74 -3.92 -22.24 17.74
CA ASN A 74 -3.80 -20.80 17.92
C ASN A 74 -4.33 -19.96 16.74
N TYR A 75 -4.78 -20.59 15.65
CA TYR A 75 -5.26 -19.87 14.47
C TYR A 75 -6.74 -19.53 14.62
N ARG A 76 -7.10 -18.27 14.37
CA ARG A 76 -8.49 -17.89 14.20
C ARG A 76 -9.01 -18.48 12.88
N VAL A 77 -10.07 -19.27 12.95
CA VAL A 77 -10.66 -19.91 11.77
C VAL A 77 -11.78 -19.04 11.18
N VAL A 78 -11.74 -18.84 9.87
CA VAL A 78 -12.80 -18.20 9.07
C VAL A 78 -13.22 -19.18 7.97
N SER A 79 -14.52 -19.34 7.74
CA SER A 79 -15.05 -20.21 6.70
C SER A 79 -15.73 -19.40 5.60
N ALA A 80 -15.55 -19.82 4.35
CA ALA A 80 -16.17 -19.22 3.17
C ALA A 80 -16.52 -20.30 2.14
N LYS A 81 -17.47 -20.00 1.25
CA LYS A 81 -17.79 -20.90 0.12
C LYS A 81 -16.67 -20.88 -0.92
N VAL A 82 -16.26 -19.69 -1.31
CA VAL A 82 -15.22 -19.47 -2.31
C VAL A 82 -14.13 -18.59 -1.71
N VAL A 83 -12.89 -18.98 -1.91
CA VAL A 83 -11.69 -18.22 -1.51
C VAL A 83 -10.88 -17.93 -2.76
N THR A 84 -10.53 -16.67 -2.96
CA THR A 84 -9.67 -16.20 -4.05
C THR A 84 -8.55 -15.33 -3.49
N PRO A 85 -7.47 -15.09 -4.24
CA PRO A 85 -6.56 -13.99 -3.93
C PRO A 85 -7.33 -12.67 -4.01
N GLY A 86 -6.83 -11.66 -3.31
CA GLY A 86 -7.34 -10.30 -3.47
C GLY A 86 -7.13 -9.81 -4.90
N LEU A 87 -8.13 -9.15 -5.47
CA LEU A 87 -8.07 -8.63 -6.82
C LEU A 87 -7.08 -7.46 -6.91
N ILE A 88 -6.52 -7.29 -8.10
CA ILE A 88 -5.61 -6.20 -8.45
C ILE A 88 -6.28 -5.36 -9.52
N ASP A 89 -6.52 -4.08 -9.22
CA ASP A 89 -6.90 -3.11 -10.24
C ASP A 89 -5.62 -2.54 -10.86
N ALA A 90 -5.37 -2.89 -12.11
CA ALA A 90 -4.11 -2.60 -12.79
C ALA A 90 -4.00 -1.16 -13.35
N HIS A 91 -5.09 -0.38 -13.35
CA HIS A 91 -5.01 1.02 -13.76
C HIS A 91 -6.24 1.80 -13.29
N THR A 92 -6.05 2.65 -12.28
CA THR A 92 -7.12 3.46 -11.69
C THR A 92 -6.64 4.87 -11.32
N VAL A 93 -7.59 5.71 -10.95
CA VAL A 93 -7.37 7.05 -10.39
C VAL A 93 -7.82 7.13 -8.92
N ILE A 94 -8.23 5.99 -8.34
CA ILE A 94 -8.70 5.89 -6.96
C ILE A 94 -7.59 6.33 -5.99
N GLY A 95 -7.96 7.15 -5.03
CA GLY A 95 -7.03 7.80 -4.10
C GLY A 95 -6.43 9.09 -4.63
N LEU A 96 -6.53 9.41 -5.92
CA LEU A 96 -6.15 10.73 -6.46
C LEU A 96 -7.38 11.58 -6.78
N ASN A 97 -8.45 10.96 -7.28
CA ASN A 97 -9.73 11.64 -7.52
C ASN A 97 -10.71 11.33 -6.38
N GLY A 98 -11.31 12.38 -5.83
CA GLY A 98 -12.28 12.26 -4.75
C GLY A 98 -13.64 11.73 -5.24
N TYR A 99 -14.29 10.92 -4.39
CA TYR A 99 -15.58 10.30 -4.71
C TYR A 99 -16.73 11.28 -5.04
N LEU A 100 -16.67 12.52 -4.52
CA LEU A 100 -17.69 13.54 -4.75
C LEU A 100 -17.56 14.23 -6.11
N ASN A 101 -16.49 13.91 -6.85
CA ASN A 101 -16.20 14.47 -8.17
C ASN A 101 -16.22 16.01 -8.16
N GLN A 102 -15.57 16.63 -7.17
CA GLN A 102 -15.51 18.08 -7.04
C GLN A 102 -14.23 18.60 -7.69
N PRO A 103 -14.25 19.73 -8.42
CA PRO A 103 -13.06 20.18 -9.14
C PRO A 103 -11.77 20.30 -8.29
N HIS A 104 -11.88 20.58 -7.00
CA HIS A 104 -10.74 20.72 -6.08
C HIS A 104 -10.17 19.39 -5.55
N ASP A 105 -10.89 18.28 -5.70
CA ASP A 105 -10.47 16.94 -5.25
C ASP A 105 -10.10 16.00 -6.42
N GLN A 106 -10.01 16.52 -7.64
CA GLN A 106 -9.59 15.78 -8.83
C GLN A 106 -8.09 15.99 -9.09
N MET A 107 -7.23 15.20 -8.43
CA MET A 107 -5.78 15.36 -8.49
C MET A 107 -5.08 14.44 -9.50
N ALA A 108 -5.82 13.55 -10.18
CA ALA A 108 -5.22 12.64 -11.16
C ALA A 108 -4.81 13.32 -12.48
N LEU A 109 -5.07 14.62 -12.66
CA LEU A 109 -4.75 15.34 -13.88
C LEU A 109 -4.36 16.80 -13.59
N ASP A 110 -3.20 17.21 -14.11
CA ASP A 110 -2.83 18.61 -14.26
C ASP A 110 -2.96 19.05 -15.73
N GLY A 111 -3.76 20.10 -15.98
CA GLY A 111 -4.01 20.65 -17.32
C GLY A 111 -3.01 21.71 -17.79
N GLY A 112 -1.95 21.98 -17.02
CA GLY A 112 -0.96 23.03 -17.27
C GLY A 112 -0.02 22.75 -18.43
N ALA A 113 0.34 21.47 -18.65
CA ALA A 113 1.27 21.08 -19.72
C ALA A 113 0.98 19.70 -20.32
N SER A 114 1.45 19.47 -21.54
CA SER A 114 1.27 18.19 -22.26
C SER A 114 2.26 17.11 -21.83
N ILE A 115 3.40 17.49 -21.26
CA ILE A 115 4.49 16.61 -20.86
C ILE A 115 4.88 16.97 -19.44
N GLN A 116 4.59 16.08 -18.50
CA GLN A 116 4.78 16.29 -17.06
C GLN A 116 5.31 15.01 -16.37
N PRO A 117 6.40 14.37 -16.84
CA PRO A 117 6.94 13.13 -16.27
C PRO A 117 7.40 13.24 -14.80
N GLU A 118 7.54 14.45 -14.28
CA GLU A 118 7.95 14.78 -12.92
C GLU A 118 6.81 14.69 -11.89
N LEU A 119 5.55 14.75 -12.32
CA LEU A 119 4.42 14.62 -11.40
C LEU A 119 4.39 13.21 -10.82
N ARG A 120 4.20 13.09 -9.51
CA ARG A 120 4.20 11.79 -8.82
C ARG A 120 2.85 11.53 -8.20
N ALA A 121 2.24 10.39 -8.52
CA ALA A 121 0.95 10.00 -7.95
C ALA A 121 0.97 9.97 -6.41
N ILE A 122 2.11 9.58 -5.81
CA ILE A 122 2.28 9.54 -4.35
C ILE A 122 2.10 10.90 -3.68
N ASP A 123 2.42 12.01 -4.37
CA ASP A 123 2.28 13.36 -3.82
C ASP A 123 0.82 13.83 -3.79
N ALA A 124 -0.05 13.19 -4.58
CA ALA A 124 -1.48 13.48 -4.68
C ALA A 124 -2.36 12.41 -4.00
N TYR A 125 -1.76 11.32 -3.51
CA TYR A 125 -2.51 10.16 -3.02
C TYR A 125 -3.10 10.41 -1.63
N ASN A 126 -4.41 10.26 -1.52
CA ASN A 126 -5.16 10.26 -0.27
C ASN A 126 -5.57 8.83 0.11
N ALA A 127 -4.91 8.26 1.13
CA ALA A 127 -5.21 6.93 1.64
C ALA A 127 -6.60 6.83 2.33
N GLU A 128 -7.18 7.96 2.75
CA GLU A 128 -8.48 8.04 3.41
C GLU A 128 -9.64 8.29 2.43
N GLU A 129 -9.37 8.24 1.13
CA GLU A 129 -10.38 8.42 0.10
C GLU A 129 -11.41 7.27 0.14
N LYS A 130 -12.71 7.61 0.02
CA LYS A 130 -13.82 6.67 0.26
C LYS A 130 -13.95 5.58 -0.81
N LEU A 131 -13.59 5.85 -2.05
CA LEU A 131 -13.56 4.85 -3.12
C LEU A 131 -12.56 3.73 -2.80
N ILE A 132 -11.48 3.99 -2.04
CA ILE A 132 -10.55 2.93 -1.59
C ILE A 132 -11.27 1.90 -0.73
N GLU A 133 -12.05 2.36 0.26
CA GLU A 133 -12.87 1.47 1.08
C GLU A 133 -13.92 0.75 0.22
N TRP A 134 -14.56 1.47 -0.69
CA TRP A 134 -15.60 0.92 -1.55
C TRP A 134 -15.07 -0.22 -2.44
N VAL A 135 -13.96 -0.04 -3.16
CA VAL A 135 -13.40 -1.12 -3.99
C VAL A 135 -12.84 -2.28 -3.16
N ARG A 136 -12.35 -2.00 -1.95
CA ARG A 136 -11.92 -3.04 -1.02
C ARG A 136 -13.07 -3.96 -0.61
N GLN A 137 -14.30 -3.45 -0.48
CA GLN A 137 -15.49 -4.26 -0.20
C GLN A 137 -15.80 -5.26 -1.33
N PHE A 138 -15.38 -4.98 -2.56
CA PHE A 138 -15.48 -5.91 -3.71
C PHE A 138 -14.27 -6.84 -3.85
N GLY A 139 -13.35 -6.84 -2.87
CA GLY A 139 -12.18 -7.72 -2.86
C GLY A 139 -10.96 -7.16 -3.61
N VAL A 140 -10.97 -5.89 -4.02
CA VAL A 140 -9.77 -5.22 -4.58
C VAL A 140 -8.81 -4.87 -3.43
N THR A 141 -7.66 -5.52 -3.39
CA THR A 141 -6.69 -5.36 -2.29
C THR A 141 -5.46 -4.54 -2.67
N THR A 142 -5.21 -4.41 -3.96
CA THR A 142 -4.04 -3.71 -4.52
C THR A 142 -4.49 -2.94 -5.74
N ILE A 143 -4.04 -1.69 -5.84
CA ILE A 143 -4.35 -0.81 -6.95
C ILE A 143 -3.05 -0.26 -7.54
N HIS A 144 -2.99 -0.21 -8.86
CA HIS A 144 -2.02 0.59 -9.60
C HIS A 144 -2.73 1.89 -9.95
N THR A 145 -2.43 2.93 -9.17
CA THR A 145 -3.13 4.21 -9.24
C THR A 145 -2.21 5.34 -9.66
N GLY A 146 -2.78 6.36 -10.29
CA GLY A 146 -2.06 7.56 -10.63
C GLY A 146 -2.79 8.41 -11.64
N HIS A 147 -2.02 8.94 -12.59
CA HIS A 147 -2.50 9.99 -13.46
C HIS A 147 -3.44 9.47 -14.54
N GLN A 148 -4.53 10.21 -14.76
CA GLN A 148 -5.55 9.92 -15.77
C GLN A 148 -5.01 10.16 -17.20
N PRO A 149 -5.51 9.43 -18.20
CA PRO A 149 -5.29 9.76 -19.61
C PRO A 149 -5.89 11.13 -19.94
N SER A 150 -5.03 12.10 -20.27
CA SER A 150 -5.45 13.43 -20.70
C SER A 150 -4.30 14.27 -21.27
N ALA A 151 -3.05 14.06 -20.82
CA ALA A 151 -1.85 14.67 -21.39
C ALA A 151 -1.02 13.63 -22.17
N LEU A 152 -0.10 14.08 -23.04
CA LEU A 152 0.82 13.18 -23.74
C LEU A 152 1.66 12.39 -22.75
N VAL A 153 2.20 13.06 -21.72
CA VAL A 153 2.82 12.42 -20.55
C VAL A 153 2.19 13.02 -19.30
N SER A 154 1.34 12.26 -18.61
CA SER A 154 0.56 12.76 -17.47
C SER A 154 1.30 12.69 -16.13
N GLY A 155 2.40 11.94 -16.05
CA GLY A 155 3.19 11.78 -14.81
C GLY A 155 3.43 10.33 -14.43
N GLN A 156 3.99 10.13 -13.24
CA GLN A 156 4.34 8.85 -12.67
C GLN A 156 3.17 8.28 -11.86
N THR A 157 2.96 6.97 -11.94
CA THR A 157 1.95 6.26 -11.14
C THR A 157 2.60 5.49 -9.98
N MET A 158 1.80 5.06 -9.02
CA MET A 158 2.23 4.25 -7.88
C MET A 158 1.43 2.94 -7.79
N ILE A 159 1.95 1.98 -7.02
CA ILE A 159 1.22 0.78 -6.60
C ILE A 159 0.97 0.88 -5.11
N ALA A 160 -0.29 0.76 -4.71
CA ALA A 160 -0.73 0.88 -3.33
C ALA A 160 -1.62 -0.28 -2.91
N LYS A 161 -1.59 -0.62 -1.62
CA LYS A 161 -2.61 -1.40 -0.96
C LYS A 161 -3.86 -0.56 -0.77
N THR A 162 -5.02 -1.21 -0.80
CA THR A 162 -6.28 -0.59 -0.37
C THR A 162 -6.42 -0.58 1.16
N THR A 163 -5.34 -0.88 1.88
CA THR A 163 -5.25 -0.87 3.35
C THR A 163 -4.11 0.05 3.77
N GLY A 164 -4.18 0.59 4.98
CA GLY A 164 -3.23 1.60 5.47
C GLY A 164 -3.98 2.91 5.76
N LYS A 165 -3.47 3.69 6.70
CA LYS A 165 -4.10 4.96 7.12
C LYS A 165 -3.46 6.18 6.48
N ASN A 166 -2.28 6.02 5.90
CA ASN A 166 -1.52 7.07 5.27
C ASN A 166 -0.80 6.52 4.03
N VAL A 167 -0.22 7.43 3.25
CA VAL A 167 0.46 7.08 2.01
C VAL A 167 1.64 6.13 2.23
N ASP A 168 2.41 6.31 3.30
CA ASP A 168 3.59 5.47 3.58
C ASP A 168 3.19 4.02 3.91
N GLU A 169 2.12 3.83 4.70
CA GLU A 169 1.57 2.51 5.01
C GLU A 169 0.93 1.81 3.80
N ALA A 170 0.28 2.57 2.94
CA ALA A 170 -0.43 2.04 1.77
C ALA A 170 0.53 1.73 0.61
N THR A 171 1.65 2.46 0.48
CA THR A 171 2.54 2.36 -0.67
C THR A 171 3.27 1.02 -0.73
N ILE A 172 3.19 0.35 -1.88
CA ILE A 172 4.04 -0.81 -2.21
C ILE A 172 5.20 -0.36 -3.09
N VAL A 173 4.89 0.41 -4.14
CA VAL A 173 5.88 0.96 -5.08
C VAL A 173 5.55 2.43 -5.29
N PRO A 174 6.40 3.38 -4.84
CA PRO A 174 6.11 4.81 -4.90
C PRO A 174 6.08 5.35 -6.34
N THR A 175 6.93 4.79 -7.21
CA THR A 175 7.01 5.11 -8.63
C THR A 175 7.11 3.82 -9.44
N SER A 176 6.09 3.52 -10.24
CA SER A 176 5.98 2.26 -11.00
C SER A 176 6.12 2.44 -12.51
N MET A 177 5.43 3.44 -13.09
CA MET A 177 5.47 3.72 -14.53
C MET A 177 5.25 5.19 -14.81
N ILE A 178 5.57 5.63 -16.02
CA ILE A 178 5.16 6.92 -16.58
C ILE A 178 3.94 6.69 -17.46
N ALA A 179 2.85 7.41 -17.18
CA ALA A 179 1.62 7.35 -17.96
C ALA A 179 1.75 8.19 -19.25
N VAL A 180 1.63 7.53 -20.40
CA VAL A 180 1.71 8.16 -21.73
C VAL A 180 0.40 7.93 -22.47
N THR A 181 -0.24 9.01 -22.93
CA THR A 181 -1.49 8.94 -23.71
C THR A 181 -1.23 9.35 -25.16
N ILE A 182 -1.75 8.58 -26.12
CA ILE A 182 -1.63 8.87 -27.55
C ILE A 182 -3.04 8.95 -28.17
N GLY A 183 -3.17 9.76 -29.23
CA GLY A 183 -4.44 9.99 -29.91
C GLY A 183 -5.20 11.17 -29.30
N ASN A 184 -6.52 11.19 -29.49
CA ASN A 184 -7.33 12.36 -29.12
C ASN A 184 -7.35 12.61 -27.61
N ALA A 185 -7.25 11.54 -26.81
CA ALA A 185 -7.22 11.63 -25.35
C ALA A 185 -5.99 12.39 -24.82
N ALA A 186 -4.92 12.55 -25.60
CA ALA A 186 -3.70 13.25 -25.17
C ALA A 186 -3.80 14.80 -25.23
N ASN A 187 -4.94 15.34 -25.68
CA ASN A 187 -5.12 16.78 -25.94
C ASN A 187 -5.84 17.53 -24.80
N ALA A 188 -5.97 16.91 -23.62
CA ALA A 188 -6.45 17.47 -22.36
C ALA A 188 -7.75 18.31 -22.40
N GLY A 189 -8.61 18.13 -23.40
CA GLY A 189 -9.84 18.91 -23.59
C GLY A 189 -9.65 20.43 -23.77
N GLN A 190 -8.41 20.94 -23.80
CA GLN A 190 -8.09 22.38 -23.72
C GLN A 190 -7.44 22.93 -24.99
N GLY A 191 -7.37 22.15 -26.08
CA GLY A 191 -6.90 22.63 -27.40
C GLY A 191 -5.42 23.05 -27.46
N ARG A 192 -4.66 22.83 -26.39
CA ARG A 192 -3.21 23.04 -26.35
C ARG A 192 -2.50 21.78 -26.84
N SER A 193 -1.26 21.94 -27.28
CA SER A 193 -0.34 20.89 -27.76
C SER A 193 -0.61 19.50 -27.15
N PRO A 194 -0.44 18.38 -27.89
CA PRO A 194 0.24 18.28 -29.19
C PRO A 194 -0.67 18.36 -30.42
N GLY A 195 -1.99 18.20 -30.28
CA GLY A 195 -2.96 18.34 -31.37
C GLY A 195 -2.94 17.18 -32.38
N THR A 196 -1.85 17.03 -33.13
CA THR A 196 -1.70 15.98 -34.16
C THR A 196 -0.86 14.80 -33.66
N ARG A 197 -1.15 13.60 -34.17
CA ARG A 197 -0.37 12.38 -33.86
C ARG A 197 1.12 12.52 -34.21
N ALA A 198 1.44 13.22 -35.31
CA ALA A 198 2.82 13.47 -35.72
C ALA A 198 3.56 14.33 -34.68
N LYS A 199 2.91 15.37 -34.16
CA LYS A 199 3.49 16.21 -33.10
C LYS A 199 3.60 15.45 -31.77
N GLN A 200 2.61 14.62 -31.42
CA GLN A 200 2.69 13.72 -30.25
C GLN A 200 3.94 12.83 -30.31
N ALA A 201 4.13 12.13 -31.43
CA ALA A 201 5.29 11.24 -31.62
C ALA A 201 6.62 12.01 -31.62
N SER A 202 6.66 13.20 -32.22
CA SER A 202 7.86 14.06 -32.22
C SER A 202 8.26 14.50 -30.81
N MET A 203 7.28 14.98 -30.03
CA MET A 203 7.50 15.43 -28.66
C MET A 203 7.94 14.28 -27.75
N LEU A 204 7.25 13.14 -27.80
CA LEU A 204 7.62 11.96 -27.01
C LEU A 204 9.04 11.46 -27.37
N ARG A 205 9.36 11.41 -28.67
CA ARG A 205 10.71 11.02 -29.13
C ARG A 205 11.77 11.98 -28.60
N SER A 206 11.50 13.29 -28.60
CA SER A 206 12.44 14.29 -28.09
C SER A 206 12.75 14.06 -26.60
N GLU A 207 11.74 13.78 -25.77
CA GLU A 207 11.96 13.49 -24.35
C GLU A 207 12.71 12.18 -24.12
N LEU A 208 12.40 11.13 -24.89
CA LEU A 208 13.12 9.86 -24.79
C LEU A 208 14.60 9.99 -25.19
N ILE A 209 14.91 10.79 -26.22
CA ILE A 209 16.30 11.09 -26.60
C ILE A 209 17.02 11.84 -25.47
N LYS A 210 16.40 12.88 -24.90
CA LYS A 210 16.96 13.61 -23.75
C LYS A 210 17.21 12.67 -22.56
N ALA A 211 16.30 11.74 -22.28
CA ALA A 211 16.46 10.75 -21.23
C ALA A 211 17.65 9.80 -21.51
N GLN A 212 17.81 9.33 -22.74
CA GLN A 212 18.95 8.51 -23.16
C GLN A 212 20.29 9.26 -23.04
N GLU A 213 20.32 10.55 -23.39
CA GLU A 213 21.49 11.40 -23.24
C GLU A 213 21.84 11.62 -21.77
N ASN A 214 20.83 11.88 -20.93
CA ASN A 214 21.02 12.03 -19.49
C ASN A 214 21.53 10.74 -18.83
N ALA A 215 21.04 9.56 -19.24
CA ALA A 215 21.46 8.27 -18.71
C ALA A 215 22.94 7.93 -19.01
N LYS A 216 23.57 8.61 -19.99
CA LYS A 216 25.00 8.44 -20.31
C LYS A 216 25.92 9.29 -19.43
N LYS A 217 25.38 10.22 -18.63
CA LYS A 217 26.19 11.08 -17.76
C LYS A 217 26.71 10.28 -16.56
N ALA A 218 27.94 10.58 -16.13
CA ALA A 218 28.61 9.87 -15.04
C ALA A 218 27.90 10.06 -13.68
N GLU A 219 27.29 11.23 -13.47
CA GLU A 219 26.47 11.54 -12.30
C GLU A 219 25.09 12.03 -12.78
N PRO A 220 24.09 11.16 -12.87
CA PRO A 220 22.74 11.59 -13.17
C PRO A 220 22.18 12.40 -11.98
N PRO A 221 21.42 13.49 -12.23
CA PRO A 221 20.67 14.18 -11.18
C PRO A 221 19.79 13.18 -10.42
N THR A 222 19.91 13.13 -9.10
CA THR A 222 19.16 12.20 -8.24
C THR A 222 18.08 12.96 -7.47
N ASP A 223 16.87 12.40 -7.38
CA ASP A 223 15.82 12.93 -6.51
C ASP A 223 16.26 12.71 -5.05
N LEU A 224 16.32 13.78 -4.25
CA LEU A 224 16.77 13.74 -2.86
C LEU A 224 15.90 12.84 -1.96
N LYS A 225 14.69 12.45 -2.41
CA LYS A 225 13.80 11.51 -1.71
C LYS A 225 13.86 10.06 -2.20
N SER A 226 14.75 9.76 -3.16
CA SER A 226 14.90 8.40 -3.72
C SER A 226 15.92 7.51 -2.99
N VAL A 227 16.38 7.92 -1.80
CA VAL A 227 17.34 7.20 -0.93
C VAL A 227 16.67 6.71 0.34
#